data_AF-A0A7S4LMZ7-F1
#
_entry.id   AF-A0A7S4LMZ7-F1
#
_cell.length_a   1.000
_cell.length_b   1.000
_cell.length_c   1.000
_cell.angle_alpha   90.00
_cell.angle_beta   90.00
_cell.angle_gamma   90.00
#
_symmetry.space_group_name_H-M   'P 1'
#
loop_
_entity.id
_entity.type
_entity.pdbx_description
1 polymer ?
#
loop_
_entity_poly.entity_id
_entity_poly.type
_entity_poly.pdbx_seq_one_letter_code
_entity_poly.pdbx_strand_id
1 'polypeptide(L)'
;IFFRACWCDGRTMTRKEKFAQLAKGFQGRHKNVKKLQILAVQRALQYQTRDRRKKKRYHRSLWAQQIGGGTKEHGVSYATFVNHLAEAKIMLNRKILAELAQYEPLTFRAIVEEVRSMMIVRRKQVLETIMDQAREKMARETLEREWNLHRDRCKKLDIEALVMEREQDIIAQTQAYDKGNAFAAPLRRLPKKSRQL
;
A
#
# COMPACT_ATOMS: atom_id res chain seq x y z
N ILE A 1 -26.25 11.66 -52.11
CA ILE A 1 -26.23 10.17 -52.19
C ILE A 1 -26.91 9.61 -50.94
N PHE A 2 -28.15 10.06 -50.74
CA PHE A 2 -28.98 9.70 -49.60
C PHE A 2 -29.82 8.49 -49.98
N PHE A 3 -29.99 7.60 -49.02
CA PHE A 3 -30.91 6.47 -49.01
C PHE A 3 -32.17 6.72 -49.85
N ARG A 4 -32.23 6.14 -51.05
CA ARG A 4 -33.47 5.89 -51.77
C ARG A 4 -33.53 4.41 -52.13
N ALA A 5 -33.59 3.60 -51.08
CA ALA A 5 -34.03 2.22 -51.19
C ALA A 5 -35.49 2.19 -50.70
N CYS A 6 -36.37 2.06 -51.67
CA CYS A 6 -37.81 1.94 -51.54
C CYS A 6 -38.17 0.86 -50.51
N TRP A 7 -38.84 1.27 -49.45
CA TRP A 7 -39.43 0.41 -48.42
C TRP A 7 -40.75 -0.16 -48.96
N CYS A 8 -40.73 -0.82 -50.13
CA CYS A 8 -41.97 -1.25 -50.80
C CYS A 8 -41.91 -2.65 -51.44
N ASP A 9 -40.80 -3.37 -51.32
CA ASP A 9 -40.77 -4.82 -51.58
C ASP A 9 -40.79 -5.53 -50.24
N GLY A 10 -41.89 -6.20 -49.88
CA GLY A 10 -42.02 -7.05 -48.68
C GLY A 10 -41.07 -8.26 -48.64
N ARG A 11 -39.96 -8.23 -49.39
CA ARG A 11 -38.94 -9.26 -49.45
C ARG A 11 -37.97 -9.06 -48.29
N THR A 12 -38.17 -9.82 -47.22
CA THR A 12 -37.20 -9.88 -46.12
C THR A 12 -35.89 -10.47 -46.64
N MET A 13 -34.79 -9.71 -46.53
CA MET A 13 -33.45 -10.16 -46.91
C MET A 13 -33.14 -11.50 -46.24
N THR A 14 -32.73 -12.49 -47.04
CA THR A 14 -32.39 -13.79 -46.51
C THR A 14 -31.16 -13.67 -45.62
N ARG A 15 -31.02 -14.53 -44.61
CA ARG A 15 -29.87 -14.52 -43.70
C ARG A 15 -28.53 -14.56 -44.46
N LYS A 16 -28.48 -15.28 -45.58
CA LYS A 16 -27.29 -15.40 -46.43
C LYS A 16 -26.95 -14.10 -47.17
N GLU A 17 -27.94 -13.35 -47.65
CA GLU A 17 -27.73 -12.03 -48.27
C GLU A 17 -27.16 -11.01 -47.28
N LYS A 18 -27.64 -11.01 -46.03
CA LYS A 18 -27.11 -10.15 -44.96
C LYS A 18 -25.63 -10.42 -44.71
N PHE A 19 -25.23 -11.69 -44.62
CA PHE A 19 -23.83 -12.06 -44.45
C PHE A 19 -22.98 -11.72 -45.69
N ALA A 20 -23.51 -11.90 -46.90
CA ALA A 20 -22.82 -11.52 -48.12
C ALA A 20 -22.55 -10.00 -48.21
N GLN A 21 -23.49 -9.16 -47.73
CA GLN A 21 -23.28 -7.71 -47.65
C GLN A 21 -22.16 -7.34 -46.68
N LEU A 22 -22.11 -7.98 -45.51
CA LEU A 22 -21.04 -7.79 -44.52
C LEU A 22 -19.69 -8.32 -45.02
N ALA A 23 -19.70 -9.34 -45.88
CA ALA A 23 -18.50 -9.98 -46.40
C ALA A 23 -17.82 -9.24 -47.57
N LYS A 24 -18.40 -8.14 -48.08
CA LYS A 24 -17.88 -7.42 -49.27
C LYS A 24 -16.42 -6.95 -49.13
N GLY A 25 -15.99 -6.61 -47.91
CA GLY A 25 -14.62 -6.17 -47.63
C GLY A 25 -13.61 -7.29 -47.34
N PHE A 26 -14.05 -8.56 -47.33
CA PHE A 26 -13.17 -9.69 -47.06
C PHE A 26 -12.32 -10.03 -48.29
N GLN A 27 -11.19 -10.71 -48.07
CA GLN A 27 -10.25 -11.08 -49.12
C GLN A 27 -10.40 -12.54 -49.54
N GLY A 28 -10.06 -12.84 -50.80
CA GLY A 28 -10.03 -14.20 -51.35
C GLY A 28 -11.36 -14.96 -51.25
N ARG A 29 -11.29 -16.25 -50.90
CA ARG A 29 -12.48 -17.14 -50.85
C ARG A 29 -13.51 -16.73 -49.80
N HIS A 30 -13.11 -15.98 -48.76
CA HIS A 30 -14.02 -15.47 -47.73
C HIS A 30 -14.97 -14.39 -48.25
N LYS A 31 -14.72 -13.82 -49.44
CA LYS A 31 -15.62 -12.86 -50.10
C LYS A 31 -16.56 -13.50 -51.12
N ASN A 32 -16.20 -14.68 -51.66
CA ASN A 32 -16.92 -15.31 -52.77
C ASN A 32 -17.78 -16.51 -52.30
N VAL A 33 -17.25 -17.34 -51.39
CA VAL A 33 -17.89 -18.61 -51.00
C VAL A 33 -18.79 -18.40 -49.79
N LYS A 34 -20.11 -18.56 -49.96
CA LYS A 34 -21.13 -18.29 -48.93
C LYS A 34 -20.87 -18.99 -47.58
N LYS A 35 -20.41 -20.25 -47.59
CA LYS A 35 -20.08 -21.00 -46.36
C LYS A 35 -18.91 -20.35 -45.61
N LEU A 36 -17.86 -19.95 -46.32
CA LEU A 36 -16.67 -19.31 -45.75
C LEU A 36 -16.94 -17.85 -45.33
N GLN A 37 -17.81 -17.13 -46.06
CA GLN A 37 -18.27 -15.79 -45.70
C GLN A 37 -18.93 -15.79 -44.32
N ILE A 38 -19.89 -16.70 -44.09
CA ILE A 38 -20.63 -16.76 -42.83
C ILE A 38 -19.69 -16.99 -41.65
N LEU A 39 -18.76 -17.95 -41.78
CA LEU A 39 -17.76 -18.25 -40.73
C LEU A 39 -16.85 -17.04 -40.46
N ALA A 40 -16.36 -16.39 -41.52
CA ALA A 40 -15.46 -15.24 -41.39
C ALA A 40 -16.16 -14.04 -40.75
N VAL A 41 -17.39 -13.73 -41.19
CA VAL A 41 -18.20 -12.64 -40.62
C VAL A 41 -18.56 -12.91 -39.17
N GLN A 42 -18.95 -14.15 -38.82
CA GLN A 42 -19.22 -14.50 -37.42
C GLN A 42 -18.00 -14.29 -36.53
N ARG A 43 -16.81 -14.74 -36.98
CA ARG A 43 -15.56 -14.52 -36.25
C ARG A 43 -15.21 -13.04 -36.13
N ALA A 44 -15.39 -12.27 -37.20
CA ALA A 44 -15.16 -10.83 -37.20
C ALA A 44 -16.10 -10.09 -36.23
N LEU A 45 -17.39 -10.44 -36.18
CA LEU A 45 -18.36 -9.85 -35.26
C LEU A 45 -18.06 -10.20 -33.79
N GLN A 46 -17.59 -11.42 -33.53
CA GLN A 46 -17.10 -11.83 -32.21
C GLN A 46 -15.90 -10.97 -31.79
N TYR A 47 -14.89 -10.83 -32.67
CA TYR A 47 -13.73 -9.98 -32.41
C TYR A 47 -14.09 -8.51 -32.27
N GLN A 48 -15.00 -7.97 -33.09
CA GLN A 48 -15.47 -6.60 -32.98
C GLN A 48 -16.04 -6.32 -31.58
N THR A 49 -16.87 -7.23 -31.06
CA THR A 49 -17.46 -7.07 -29.72
C THR A 49 -16.41 -7.14 -28.62
N ARG A 50 -15.47 -8.08 -28.72
CA ARG A 50 -14.32 -8.18 -27.82
C ARG A 50 -13.44 -6.93 -27.87
N ASP A 51 -13.15 -6.43 -29.07
CA ASP A 51 -12.18 -5.37 -29.30
C ASP A 51 -12.74 -3.98 -28.97
N ARG A 52 -14.06 -3.78 -29.05
CA ARG A 52 -14.72 -2.60 -28.44
C ARG A 52 -14.40 -2.48 -26.94
N ARG A 53 -14.32 -3.60 -26.21
CA ARG A 53 -13.93 -3.62 -24.79
C ARG A 53 -12.41 -3.41 -24.63
N LYS A 54 -11.58 -4.06 -25.46
CA LYS A 54 -10.12 -3.94 -25.42
C LYS A 54 -9.61 -2.55 -25.80
N LYS A 55 -10.27 -1.84 -26.74
CA LYS A 55 -9.91 -0.49 -27.19
C LYS A 55 -9.74 0.47 -26.01
N LYS A 56 -10.64 0.41 -25.02
CA LYS A 56 -10.53 1.22 -23.79
C LYS A 56 -9.27 0.93 -22.98
N ARG A 57 -8.82 -0.33 -22.91
CA ARG A 57 -7.58 -0.74 -22.21
C ARG A 57 -6.33 -0.29 -22.97
N TYR A 58 -6.35 -0.41 -24.30
CA TYR A 58 -5.27 0.03 -25.17
C TYR A 58 -5.03 1.54 -25.04
N HIS A 59 -6.09 2.36 -25.17
CA HIS A 59 -5.96 3.82 -25.00
C HIS A 59 -5.43 4.21 -23.61
N ARG A 60 -5.87 3.54 -22.54
CA ARG A 60 -5.34 3.81 -21.19
C ARG A 60 -3.85 3.49 -21.07
N SER A 61 -3.37 2.45 -21.75
CA SER A 61 -1.94 2.11 -21.76
C SER A 61 -1.14 3.11 -22.57
N LEU A 62 -1.68 3.53 -23.73
CA LEU A 62 -1.08 4.55 -24.57
C LEU A 62 -0.96 5.90 -23.82
N TRP A 63 -2.04 6.36 -23.19
CA TRP A 63 -2.00 7.61 -22.42
C TRP A 63 -1.00 7.53 -21.26
N ALA A 64 -0.88 6.39 -20.59
CA ALA A 64 0.12 6.20 -19.55
C ALA A 64 1.56 6.29 -20.11
N GLN A 65 1.80 5.74 -21.31
CA GLN A 65 3.10 5.85 -21.99
C GLN A 65 3.40 7.29 -22.40
N GLN A 66 2.42 8.01 -22.95
CA GLN A 66 2.58 9.42 -23.35
C GLN A 66 2.88 10.31 -22.15
N ILE A 67 2.07 10.21 -21.09
CA ILE A 67 2.32 10.95 -19.83
C ILE A 67 3.68 10.58 -19.27
N GLY A 68 4.02 9.28 -19.26
CA GLY A 68 5.32 8.83 -18.77
C GLY A 68 6.51 9.34 -19.59
N GLY A 69 6.33 9.64 -20.88
CA GLY A 69 7.30 10.36 -21.68
C GLY A 69 7.48 11.80 -21.19
N GLY A 70 6.38 12.55 -21.10
CA GLY A 70 6.40 13.95 -20.66
C GLY A 70 6.94 14.13 -19.23
N THR A 71 6.56 13.27 -18.28
CA THR A 71 7.06 13.40 -16.90
C THR A 71 8.55 13.09 -16.78
N LYS A 72 9.08 12.20 -17.63
CA LYS A 72 10.51 11.85 -17.64
C LYS A 72 11.38 13.03 -18.05
N GLU A 73 10.93 13.85 -19.00
CA GLU A 73 11.62 15.09 -19.39
C GLU A 73 11.76 16.06 -18.22
N HIS A 74 10.82 16.02 -17.28
CA HIS A 74 10.84 16.81 -16.05
C HIS A 74 11.45 16.08 -14.83
N GLY A 75 12.00 14.88 -15.04
CA GLY A 75 12.68 14.09 -14.01
C GLY A 75 11.76 13.39 -12.99
N VAL A 76 10.47 13.24 -13.30
CA VAL A 76 9.48 12.59 -12.42
C VAL A 76 8.99 11.27 -13.04
N SER A 77 8.85 10.23 -12.20
CA SER A 77 8.31 8.94 -12.64
C SER A 77 6.78 9.01 -12.75
N TYR A 78 6.20 8.35 -13.76
CA TYR A 78 4.75 8.31 -13.96
C TYR A 78 3.96 7.79 -12.74
N ALA A 79 4.45 6.71 -12.12
CA ALA A 79 3.75 6.11 -10.97
C ALA A 79 3.70 7.08 -9.78
N THR A 80 4.82 7.72 -9.49
CA THR A 80 4.93 8.74 -8.46
C THR A 80 4.03 9.95 -8.79
N PHE A 81 4.07 10.44 -10.02
CA PHE A 81 3.24 11.55 -10.48
C PHE A 81 1.73 11.29 -10.31
N VAL A 82 1.24 10.12 -10.72
CA VAL A 82 -0.19 9.77 -10.61
C VAL A 82 -0.65 9.62 -9.16
N ASN A 83 0.20 9.06 -8.29
CA ASN A 83 -0.11 8.95 -6.86
C ASN A 83 -0.26 10.33 -6.23
N HIS A 84 0.69 11.23 -6.50
CA HIS A 84 0.67 12.57 -5.91
C HIS A 84 -0.38 13.49 -6.55
N LEU A 85 -0.78 13.27 -7.81
CA LEU A 85 -1.93 13.97 -8.40
C LEU A 85 -3.23 13.70 -7.61
N ALA A 86 -3.44 12.44 -7.19
CA ALA A 86 -4.61 12.07 -6.39
C ALA A 86 -4.56 12.73 -5.00
N GLU A 87 -3.36 12.81 -4.41
CA GLU A 87 -3.14 13.47 -3.12
C GLU A 87 -3.30 14.98 -3.20
N ALA A 88 -2.87 15.59 -4.30
CA ALA A 88 -3.06 17.00 -4.64
C ALA A 88 -4.53 17.36 -4.92
N LYS A 89 -5.43 16.37 -4.95
CA LYS A 89 -6.84 16.50 -5.31
C LYS A 89 -7.06 17.08 -6.72
N ILE A 90 -6.07 16.96 -7.60
CA ILE A 90 -6.17 17.37 -9.00
C ILE A 90 -6.87 16.25 -9.78
N MET A 91 -8.17 16.40 -9.99
CA MET A 91 -9.01 15.41 -10.67
C MET A 91 -8.89 15.45 -12.20
N LEU A 92 -7.69 15.26 -12.73
CA LEU A 92 -7.43 15.23 -14.17
C LEU A 92 -7.45 13.81 -14.73
N ASN A 93 -8.19 13.65 -15.84
CA ASN A 93 -8.23 12.40 -16.59
C ASN A 93 -6.92 12.18 -17.38
N ARG A 94 -6.50 10.92 -17.49
CA ARG A 94 -5.29 10.53 -18.26
C ARG A 94 -5.35 10.93 -19.74
N LYS A 95 -6.54 10.96 -20.33
CA LYS A 95 -6.72 11.46 -21.70
C LYS A 95 -6.26 12.91 -21.82
N ILE A 96 -6.75 13.77 -20.93
CA ILE A 96 -6.46 15.20 -20.92
C ILE A 96 -4.98 15.41 -20.58
N LEU A 97 -4.42 14.68 -19.61
CA LEU A 97 -3.01 14.77 -19.28
C LEU A 97 -2.09 14.39 -20.46
N ALA A 98 -2.44 13.35 -21.21
CA ALA A 98 -1.67 12.95 -22.39
C ALA A 98 -1.77 14.01 -23.51
N GLU A 99 -2.93 14.64 -23.67
CA GLU A 99 -3.15 15.72 -24.62
C GLU A 99 -2.36 16.98 -24.24
N LEU A 100 -2.38 17.37 -22.97
CA LEU A 100 -1.57 18.47 -22.44
C LEU A 100 -0.08 18.21 -22.61
N ALA A 101 0.39 16.99 -22.34
CA ALA A 101 1.79 16.64 -22.52
C ALA A 101 2.26 16.75 -23.99
N GLN A 102 1.34 16.58 -24.96
CA GLN A 102 1.67 16.63 -26.38
C GLN A 102 1.54 18.02 -27.00
N TYR A 103 0.51 18.78 -26.63
CA TYR A 103 0.20 20.07 -27.26
C TYR A 103 0.62 21.28 -26.41
N GLU A 104 0.63 21.14 -25.08
CA GLU A 104 0.79 22.27 -24.15
C GLU A 104 1.87 21.97 -23.08
N PRO A 105 3.16 21.93 -23.48
CA PRO A 105 4.24 21.53 -22.59
C PRO A 105 4.44 22.48 -21.41
N LEU A 106 4.14 23.77 -21.56
CA LEU A 106 4.24 24.77 -20.49
C LEU A 106 3.23 24.51 -19.38
N THR A 107 1.97 24.27 -19.75
CA THR A 107 0.89 23.94 -18.80
C THR A 107 1.17 22.60 -18.11
N PHE A 108 1.63 21.60 -18.87
CA PHE A 108 2.00 20.30 -18.32
C PHE A 108 3.15 20.42 -17.32
N ARG A 109 4.17 21.24 -17.63
CA ARG A 109 5.29 21.52 -16.72
C ARG A 109 4.82 22.14 -15.42
N ALA A 110 3.94 23.14 -15.45
CA ALA A 110 3.41 23.76 -14.24
C ALA A 110 2.71 22.75 -13.32
N ILE A 111 1.96 21.82 -13.88
CA ILE A 111 1.31 20.73 -13.13
C ILE A 111 2.36 19.81 -12.49
N VAL A 112 3.42 19.45 -13.24
CA VAL A 112 4.49 18.59 -12.72
C VAL A 112 5.28 19.28 -11.61
N GLU A 113 5.54 20.58 -11.74
CA GLU A 113 6.22 21.38 -10.71
C GLU A 113 5.37 21.46 -9.42
N GLU A 114 4.06 21.67 -9.53
CA GLU A 114 3.15 21.67 -8.38
C GLU A 114 3.12 20.30 -7.68
N VAL A 115 3.07 19.22 -8.44
CA VAL A 115 3.14 17.87 -7.88
C VAL A 115 4.49 17.63 -7.19
N ARG A 116 5.59 18.12 -7.78
CA ARG A 116 6.94 18.01 -7.20
C ARG A 116 7.08 18.80 -5.90
N SER A 117 6.50 19.99 -5.81
CA SER A 117 6.55 20.80 -4.58
C SER A 117 5.85 20.06 -3.44
N MET A 118 4.65 19.51 -3.68
CA MET A 118 3.89 18.71 -2.72
C MET A 118 4.64 17.44 -2.27
N MET A 119 5.34 16.77 -3.19
CA MET A 119 6.19 15.62 -2.86
C MET A 119 7.27 15.96 -1.83
N ILE A 120 7.94 17.10 -2.00
CA ILE A 120 9.02 17.53 -1.11
C ILE A 120 8.47 17.84 0.28
N VAL A 121 7.35 18.56 0.36
CA VAL A 121 6.69 18.90 1.64
C VAL A 121 6.28 17.64 2.40
N ARG A 122 5.63 16.68 1.72
CA ARG A 122 5.25 15.41 2.36
C ARG A 122 6.46 14.61 2.84
N ARG A 123 7.49 14.48 2.01
CA ARG A 123 8.70 13.74 2.40
C ARG A 123 9.33 14.33 3.65
N LYS A 124 9.35 15.67 3.77
CA LYS A 124 9.82 16.36 4.96
C LYS A 124 8.95 16.01 6.19
N GLN A 125 7.63 16.09 6.08
CA GLN A 125 6.71 15.74 7.17
C GLN A 125 6.89 14.29 7.64
N VAL A 126 7.04 13.34 6.70
CA VAL A 126 7.28 11.93 7.05
C VAL A 126 8.62 11.73 7.76
N LEU A 127 9.66 12.46 7.35
CA LEU A 127 10.96 12.39 8.04
C LEU A 127 10.87 12.96 9.46
N GLU A 128 10.15 14.06 9.65
CA GLU A 128 9.92 14.67 10.96
C GLU A 128 9.18 13.71 11.90
N THR A 129 8.10 13.07 11.44
CA THR A 129 7.35 12.11 12.28
C THR A 129 8.17 10.87 12.63
N ILE A 130 9.01 10.37 11.72
CA ILE A 130 9.93 9.25 12.00
C ILE A 130 10.93 9.65 13.08
N MET A 131 11.49 10.85 13.00
CA MET A 131 12.46 11.34 13.99
C MET A 131 11.81 11.51 15.37
N ASP A 132 10.57 11.99 15.42
CA ASP A 132 9.83 12.12 16.67
C ASP A 132 9.47 10.76 17.28
N GLN A 133 9.03 9.79 16.47
CA GLN A 133 8.81 8.41 16.91
C GLN A 133 10.10 7.77 17.46
N ALA A 134 11.24 8.04 16.83
CA ALA A 134 12.54 7.55 17.29
C ALA A 134 12.93 8.16 18.64
N ARG A 135 12.71 9.47 18.85
CA ARG A 135 12.93 10.14 20.14
C ARG A 135 12.07 9.54 21.24
N GLU A 136 10.78 9.35 20.98
CA GLU A 136 9.84 8.75 21.94
C GLU A 136 10.20 7.31 22.29
N LYS A 137 10.69 6.54 21.32
CA LYS A 137 11.17 5.17 21.55
C LYS A 137 12.39 5.18 22.47
N MET A 138 13.38 6.04 22.19
CA MET A 138 14.56 6.19 23.04
C MET A 138 14.21 6.60 24.47
N ALA A 139 13.28 7.55 24.65
CA ALA A 139 12.81 8.00 25.96
C ALA A 139 12.10 6.88 26.75
N ARG A 140 11.34 6.02 26.08
CA ARG A 140 10.72 4.83 26.70
C ARG A 140 11.77 3.83 27.16
N GLU A 141 12.77 3.56 26.31
CA GLU A 141 13.86 2.66 26.66
C GLU A 141 14.71 3.19 27.83
N THR A 142 14.93 4.51 27.94
CA THR A 142 15.63 5.09 29.09
C THR A 142 14.84 4.96 30.38
N LEU A 143 13.53 5.25 30.35
CA LEU A 143 12.65 5.09 31.51
C LEU A 143 12.55 3.63 31.96
N GLU A 144 12.50 2.69 31.03
CA GLU A 144 12.46 1.26 31.33
C GLU A 144 13.78 0.78 31.97
N ARG A 145 14.93 1.28 31.48
CA ARG A 145 16.24 1.04 32.11
C ARG A 145 16.30 1.61 33.53
N GLU A 146 15.87 2.87 33.72
CA GLU A 146 15.85 3.52 35.04
C GLU A 146 14.93 2.79 36.02
N TRP A 147 13.75 2.37 35.56
CA TRP A 147 12.79 1.64 36.38
C TRP A 147 13.27 0.23 36.74
N ASN A 148 13.91 -0.49 35.81
CA ASN A 148 14.55 -1.77 36.11
C ASN A 148 15.69 -1.61 37.14
N LEU A 149 16.49 -0.54 37.02
CA LEU A 149 17.56 -0.23 37.98
C LEU A 149 17.00 0.14 39.37
N HIS A 150 15.87 0.85 39.42
CA HIS A 150 15.13 1.11 40.65
C HIS A 150 14.57 -0.17 41.26
N ARG A 151 13.91 -1.02 40.46
CA ARG A 151 13.39 -2.32 40.88
C ARG A 151 14.50 -3.22 41.44
N ASP A 152 15.66 -3.25 40.80
CA ASP A 152 16.81 -4.05 41.26
C ASP A 152 17.46 -3.46 42.52
N ARG A 153 17.48 -2.12 42.68
CA ARG A 153 17.82 -1.47 43.96
C ARG A 153 16.86 -1.85 45.09
N CYS A 154 15.55 -1.83 44.85
CA CYS A 154 14.56 -2.27 45.84
C CYS A 154 14.74 -3.74 46.22
N LYS A 155 14.95 -4.64 45.24
CA LYS A 155 15.26 -6.06 45.53
C LYS A 155 16.55 -6.23 46.34
N LYS A 156 17.55 -5.37 46.14
CA LYS A 156 18.80 -5.38 46.90
C LYS A 156 18.56 -4.91 48.35
N LEU A 157 17.77 -3.85 48.54
CA LEU A 157 17.35 -3.36 49.85
C LEU A 157 16.45 -4.37 50.60
N ASP A 158 15.56 -5.09 49.91
CA ASP A 158 14.73 -6.15 50.51
C ASP A 158 15.58 -7.33 50.99
N ILE A 159 16.67 -7.66 50.27
CA ILE A 159 17.64 -8.68 50.70
C ILE A 159 18.46 -8.17 51.88
N GLU A 160 18.95 -6.93 51.83
CA GLU A 160 19.70 -6.30 52.93
C GLU A 160 18.85 -6.22 54.20
N ALA A 161 17.57 -5.87 54.11
CA ALA A 161 16.62 -5.88 55.22
C ALA A 161 16.42 -7.30 55.81
N LEU A 162 16.27 -8.33 54.95
CA LEU A 162 16.17 -9.72 55.39
C LEU A 162 17.47 -10.26 56.03
N VAL A 163 18.63 -9.78 55.58
CA VAL A 163 19.94 -10.10 56.19
C VAL A 163 20.06 -9.42 57.55
N MET A 164 19.68 -8.14 57.67
CA MET A 164 19.68 -7.40 58.93
C MET A 164 18.74 -8.01 59.98
N GLU A 165 17.52 -8.41 59.61
CA GLU A 165 16.61 -9.13 60.52
C GLU A 165 17.22 -10.46 61.00
N ARG A 166 17.91 -11.18 60.11
CA ARG A 166 18.52 -12.46 60.45
C ARG A 166 19.77 -12.33 61.30
N GLU A 167 20.56 -11.27 61.12
CA GLU A 167 21.68 -10.91 61.99
C GLU A 167 21.20 -10.53 63.39
N GLN A 168 20.11 -9.77 63.49
CA GLN A 168 19.47 -9.46 64.78
C GLN A 168 18.95 -10.71 65.48
N ASP A 169 18.33 -11.65 64.74
CA ASP A 169 17.92 -12.95 65.28
C ASP A 169 19.12 -13.79 65.77
N ILE A 170 20.25 -13.78 65.05
CA ILE A 170 21.48 -14.47 65.45
C ILE A 170 22.08 -13.84 66.72
N ILE A 171 22.16 -12.51 66.80
CA ILE A 171 22.65 -11.77 67.98
C ILE A 171 21.76 -12.03 69.19
N ALA A 172 20.43 -12.08 69.00
CA ALA A 172 19.48 -12.42 70.06
C ALA A 172 19.65 -13.87 70.55
N GLN A 173 19.95 -14.82 69.66
CA GLN A 173 20.29 -16.19 70.03
C GLN A 173 21.60 -16.25 70.83
N THR A 174 22.67 -15.60 70.38
CA THR A 174 23.96 -15.61 71.11
C THR A 174 23.83 -14.97 72.49
N GLN A 175 23.10 -13.86 72.63
CA GLN A 175 22.81 -13.24 73.93
C GLN A 175 21.92 -14.11 74.84
N ALA A 176 21.07 -14.97 74.28
CA ALA A 176 20.28 -15.93 75.05
C ALA A 176 21.13 -17.13 75.55
N TYR A 177 22.09 -17.58 74.74
CA TYR A 177 23.08 -18.58 75.13
C TYR A 177 24.04 -18.07 76.22
N ASP A 178 24.54 -16.83 76.11
CA ASP A 178 25.41 -16.20 77.12
C ASP A 178 24.71 -16.02 78.48
N LYS A 179 23.37 -15.96 78.49
CA LYS A 179 22.53 -15.87 79.71
C LYS A 179 22.11 -17.23 80.27
N GLY A 180 22.62 -18.35 79.71
CA GLY A 180 22.43 -19.71 80.25
C GLY A 180 21.11 -20.41 79.89
N ASN A 181 20.30 -19.86 78.98
CA ASN A 181 19.07 -20.52 78.52
C ASN A 181 19.39 -21.52 77.40
N ALA A 182 19.47 -22.82 77.72
CA ALA A 182 19.82 -23.88 76.77
C ALA A 182 18.78 -24.17 75.66
N PHE A 183 17.66 -23.44 75.62
CA PHE A 183 16.60 -23.56 74.61
C PHE A 183 16.40 -22.24 73.87
N ALA A 184 17.40 -21.79 73.10
CA ALA A 184 17.19 -20.68 72.18
C ALA A 184 16.25 -21.11 71.03
N ALA A 185 15.25 -20.29 70.73
CA ALA A 185 14.30 -20.57 69.65
C ALA A 185 15.04 -20.62 68.29
N PRO A 186 14.78 -21.61 67.42
CA PRO A 186 15.49 -21.76 66.15
C PRO A 186 15.24 -20.57 65.21
N LEU A 187 16.23 -20.27 64.35
CA LEU A 187 16.15 -19.13 63.43
C LEU A 187 14.89 -19.22 62.58
N ARG A 188 14.18 -18.09 62.44
CA ARG A 188 12.97 -18.01 61.62
C ARG A 188 13.34 -18.34 60.17
N ARG A 189 12.56 -19.19 59.49
CA ARG A 189 12.82 -19.52 58.08
C ARG A 189 12.63 -18.25 57.25
N LEU A 190 13.64 -17.88 56.47
CA LEU A 190 13.49 -16.79 55.51
C LEU A 190 12.31 -17.08 54.57
N PRO A 191 11.51 -16.06 54.22
CA PRO A 191 10.46 -16.22 53.23
C PRO A 191 11.09 -16.74 51.93
N LYS A 192 10.64 -17.92 51.47
CA LYS A 192 11.09 -18.45 50.18
C LYS A 192 10.64 -17.45 49.11
N LYS A 193 11.57 -16.91 48.31
CA LYS A 193 11.22 -16.18 47.09
C LYS A 193 10.27 -17.08 46.30
N SER A 194 9.01 -16.68 46.16
CA SER A 194 8.13 -17.29 45.19
C SER A 194 8.82 -17.14 43.85
N ARG A 195 9.20 -18.28 43.26
CA ARG A 195 9.75 -18.35 41.91
C ARG A 195 8.58 -18.00 40.99
N GLN A 196 8.36 -16.71 40.74
CA GLN A 196 7.39 -16.27 39.76
C GLN A 196 7.96 -16.58 38.37
N LEU A 197 7.08 -17.17 37.54
CA LEU A 197 7.24 -17.54 36.13
C LEU A 197 7.67 -16.36 35.26
#